data_AF-A0A5J4KPT6-F1
#
_entry.id   AF-A0A5J4KPT6-F1
#
_cell.length_a   1.000
_cell.length_b   1.000
_cell.length_c   1.000
_cell.angle_alpha   90.00
_cell.angle_beta   90.00
_cell.angle_gamma   90.00
#
_symmetry.space_group_name_H-M   'P 1'
#
loop_
_entity.id
_entity.type
_entity.pdbx_description
1 polymer ?
#
loop_
_entity_poly.entity_id
_entity_poly.type
_entity_poly.pdbx_seq_one_letter_code
_entity_poly.pdbx_strand_id
1 'polypeptide(L)'
;MCFYASAPADEQHIQRFLSANCFGDYLTRSGIDIPTRELLTLSMLVALGGCDPQVKGHVAANLHVGNDRAKLIAVLTQLLPFIGYPRTLNGLRAIDEVATS
;
A
#
# COMPACT_ATOMS: atom_id res chain seq x y z
N MET A 1 -12.45 9.30 -8.99
CA MET A 1 -13.66 8.84 -8.29
C MET A 1 -13.73 9.54 -6.94
N CYS A 2 -14.85 10.15 -6.58
CA CYS A 2 -14.94 10.98 -5.38
C CYS A 2 -15.25 10.10 -4.16
N PHE A 3 -14.23 9.71 -3.39
CA PHE A 3 -14.36 8.71 -2.30
C PHE A 3 -15.28 9.14 -1.14
N TYR A 4 -15.68 10.41 -1.08
CA TYR A 4 -16.51 10.94 0.01
C TYR A 4 -17.99 11.13 -0.34
N ALA A 5 -18.41 10.95 -1.60
CA ALA A 5 -19.79 11.21 -2.00
C ALA A 5 -20.80 10.21 -1.40
N SER A 6 -20.35 9.00 -1.09
CA SER A 6 -21.14 7.93 -0.48
C SER A 6 -20.89 7.75 1.02
N ALA A 7 -20.09 8.61 1.64
CA ALA A 7 -19.72 8.46 3.05
C ALA A 7 -20.82 9.01 3.98
N PRO A 8 -21.03 8.39 5.16
CA PRO A 8 -21.85 8.96 6.22
C PRO A 8 -21.47 10.41 6.53
N ALA A 9 -22.47 11.23 6.88
CA ALA A 9 -22.29 12.68 7.02
C ALA A 9 -21.23 13.05 8.08
N ASP A 10 -21.18 12.30 9.17
CA ASP A 10 -20.22 12.43 10.26
C ASP A 10 -18.79 12.00 9.89
N GLU A 11 -18.61 11.15 8.88
CA GLU A 11 -17.31 10.69 8.38
C GLU A 11 -16.78 11.49 7.19
N GLN A 12 -17.62 12.32 6.54
CA GLN A 12 -17.26 13.01 5.29
C GLN A 12 -15.96 13.81 5.38
N HIS A 13 -15.69 14.43 6.53
CA HIS A 13 -14.47 15.23 6.72
C HIS A 13 -13.20 14.37 6.62
N ILE A 14 -13.21 13.15 7.18
CA ILE A 14 -12.11 12.19 7.09
C ILE A 14 -11.91 11.75 5.64
N GLN A 15 -13.00 11.42 4.94
CA GLN A 15 -12.92 10.95 3.54
C GLN A 15 -12.44 12.05 2.59
N ARG A 16 -12.78 13.31 2.87
CA ARG A 16 -12.23 14.48 2.17
C ARG A 16 -10.73 14.62 2.42
N PHE A 17 -10.28 14.49 3.67
CA PHE A 17 -8.85 14.53 3.99
C PHE A 17 -8.09 13.42 3.28
N LEU A 18 -8.57 12.18 3.33
CA LEU A 18 -7.96 11.06 2.63
C LEU A 18 -7.83 11.35 1.13
N SER A 19 -8.93 11.79 0.50
CA SER A 19 -8.93 12.06 -0.93
C SER A 19 -7.98 13.19 -1.32
N ALA A 20 -8.06 14.32 -0.62
CA ALA A 20 -7.26 15.50 -0.90
C ALA A 20 -5.78 15.25 -0.63
N ASN A 21 -5.45 14.62 0.49
CA ASN A 21 -4.05 14.41 0.88
C ASN A 21 -3.41 13.32 0.01
N CYS A 22 -4.01 12.13 -0.08
CA CYS A 22 -3.40 11.00 -0.80
C CYS A 22 -3.32 11.24 -2.31
N PHE A 23 -4.44 11.64 -2.93
CA PHE A 23 -4.53 11.73 -4.39
C PHE A 23 -4.42 13.16 -4.94
N GLY A 24 -4.83 14.16 -4.15
CA GLY A 24 -4.75 15.57 -4.56
C GLY A 24 -3.37 16.20 -4.35
N ASP A 25 -2.59 15.73 -3.38
CA ASP A 25 -1.24 16.26 -3.07
C ASP A 25 -0.16 15.18 -3.17
N TYR A 26 -0.12 14.20 -2.26
CA TYR A 26 1.06 13.35 -2.08
C TYR A 26 1.47 12.58 -3.35
N LEU A 27 0.48 12.05 -4.09
CA LEU A 27 0.71 11.32 -5.34
C LEU A 27 1.06 12.25 -6.52
N THR A 28 0.70 13.54 -6.47
CA THR A 28 0.94 14.48 -7.59
C THR A 28 2.35 15.06 -7.58
N ARG A 29 3.12 14.87 -6.50
CA ARG A 29 4.51 15.36 -6.38
C ARG A 29 5.47 14.58 -7.28
N SER A 30 6.36 15.28 -7.98
CA SER A 30 7.20 14.70 -9.05
C SER A 30 8.63 14.26 -8.66
N GLY A 31 8.93 14.10 -7.36
CA GLY A 31 10.29 13.72 -6.91
C GLY A 31 10.59 12.21 -6.89
N ILE A 32 9.55 11.37 -6.87
CA ILE A 32 9.64 9.90 -6.87
C ILE A 32 8.56 9.40 -7.84
N ASP A 33 8.91 8.45 -8.71
CA ASP A 33 7.97 7.88 -9.66
C ASP A 33 6.92 6.99 -8.98
N ILE A 34 5.79 6.78 -9.66
CA ILE A 34 4.64 6.05 -9.11
C ILE A 34 5.02 4.61 -8.69
N PRO A 35 5.76 3.82 -9.50
CA PRO A 35 6.15 2.47 -9.10
C PRO A 35 6.98 2.44 -7.82
N THR A 36 7.92 3.36 -7.63
CA THR A 36 8.71 3.42 -6.39
C THR A 36 7.87 3.87 -5.20
N ARG A 37 6.95 4.83 -5.38
CA ARG A 37 6.02 5.27 -4.32
C ARG A 37 5.16 4.13 -3.79
N GLU A 38 4.67 3.27 -4.67
CA GLU A 38 3.86 2.11 -4.26
C GLU A 38 4.68 1.09 -3.47
N LEU A 39 5.96 0.88 -3.81
CA LEU A 39 6.85 0.01 -3.02
C LEU A 39 7.12 0.60 -1.63
N LEU A 40 7.37 1.90 -1.54
CA LEU A 40 7.57 2.59 -0.27
C LEU A 40 6.32 2.51 0.60
N THR A 41 5.13 2.71 0.01
CA THR A 41 3.86 2.64 0.73
C THR A 41 3.60 1.23 1.25
N LEU A 42 3.77 0.21 0.40
CA LEU A 42 3.68 -1.20 0.82
C LEU A 42 4.66 -1.51 1.96
N SER A 43 5.91 -1.05 1.83
CA SER A 43 6.96 -1.27 2.85
C SER A 43 6.55 -0.70 4.21
N MET A 44 6.03 0.52 4.23
CA MET A 44 5.58 1.18 5.45
C MET A 44 4.37 0.48 6.08
N LEU A 45 3.39 0.05 5.28
CA LEU A 45 2.21 -0.65 5.79
C LEU A 45 2.56 -2.01 6.40
N VAL A 46 3.43 -2.78 5.74
CA VAL A 46 3.93 -4.05 6.28
C VAL A 46 4.73 -3.81 7.56
N ALA A 47 5.58 -2.78 7.58
CA ALA A 47 6.39 -2.44 8.75
C ALA A 47 5.54 -1.96 9.94
N LEU A 48 4.46 -1.21 9.74
CA LEU A 48 3.55 -0.77 10.80
C LEU A 48 2.80 -1.95 11.42
N GLY A 49 2.31 -2.88 10.59
CA GLY A 49 1.42 -3.97 11.00
C GLY A 49 0.01 -3.50 11.37
N GLY A 50 -0.95 -4.42 11.46
CA GLY A 50 -2.37 -4.09 11.74
C GLY A 50 -3.10 -3.39 10.59
N CYS A 51 -2.47 -3.29 9.42
CA CYS A 51 -3.00 -2.67 8.21
C CYS A 51 -3.22 -3.72 7.10
N ASP A 52 -3.55 -4.96 7.45
CA ASP A 52 -3.65 -6.08 6.51
C ASP A 52 -4.57 -5.80 5.29
N PRO A 53 -5.74 -5.13 5.43
CA PRO A 53 -6.55 -4.74 4.27
C PRO A 53 -5.84 -3.77 3.33
N GLN A 54 -5.12 -2.79 3.88
CA GLN A 54 -4.35 -1.81 3.10
C GLN A 54 -3.15 -2.47 2.43
N VAL A 55 -2.46 -3.40 3.11
CA VAL A 55 -1.37 -4.18 2.53
C VAL A 55 -1.87 -4.92 1.28
N LYS A 56 -3.01 -5.63 1.35
CA LYS A 56 -3.59 -6.30 0.17
C LYS A 56 -3.91 -5.34 -0.96
N GLY A 57 -4.51 -4.19 -0.64
CA GLY A 57 -4.79 -3.13 -1.62
C GLY A 57 -3.53 -2.62 -2.31
N HIS A 58 -2.45 -2.41 -1.56
CA HIS A 58 -1.18 -1.94 -2.11
C HIS A 58 -0.36 -3.04 -2.80
N VAL A 59 -0.58 -4.31 -2.51
CA VAL A 59 -0.07 -5.40 -3.37
C VAL A 59 -0.70 -5.31 -4.76
N ALA A 60 -2.03 -5.20 -4.85
CA ALA A 60 -2.72 -5.06 -6.13
C ALA A 60 -2.31 -3.78 -6.88
N ALA A 61 -2.18 -2.65 -6.17
CA ALA A 61 -1.71 -1.40 -6.75
C ALA A 61 -0.29 -1.52 -7.31
N ASN A 62 0.62 -2.17 -6.58
CA ASN A 62 1.99 -2.42 -7.05
C ASN A 62 2.01 -3.21 -8.37
N LEU A 63 1.22 -4.28 -8.47
CA LEU A 63 1.09 -5.07 -9.70
C LEU A 63 0.56 -4.21 -10.86
N HIS A 64 -0.44 -3.36 -10.59
CA HIS A 64 -1.02 -2.48 -11.60
C HIS A 64 -0.03 -1.44 -12.13
N VAL A 65 0.87 -0.93 -11.29
CA VAL A 65 1.90 0.05 -11.69
C VAL A 65 3.18 -0.61 -12.23
N GLY A 66 3.17 -1.93 -12.46
CA GLY A 66 4.24 -2.67 -13.13
C GLY A 66 5.33 -3.24 -12.21
N ASN A 67 5.16 -3.21 -10.89
CA ASN A 67 6.01 -3.98 -10.00
C ASN A 67 5.52 -5.43 -9.94
N ASP A 68 6.39 -6.39 -10.26
CA ASP A 68 6.02 -7.80 -10.28
C ASP A 68 6.12 -8.46 -8.89
N ARG A 69 5.59 -9.68 -8.79
CA ARG A 69 5.62 -10.50 -7.57
C ARG A 69 7.04 -10.69 -7.04
N ALA A 70 8.03 -10.86 -7.92
CA ALA A 70 9.43 -11.05 -7.54
C ALA A 70 9.99 -9.81 -6.82
N LYS A 71 9.69 -8.60 -7.31
CA LYS A 71 10.08 -7.35 -6.68
C LYS A 71 9.43 -7.15 -5.32
N LEU A 72 8.15 -7.51 -5.17
CA LEU A 72 7.47 -7.43 -3.87
C LEU A 72 8.09 -8.38 -2.84
N ILE A 73 8.45 -9.60 -3.24
CA ILE A 73 9.16 -10.53 -2.36
C ILE A 73 10.54 -9.97 -1.98
N ALA A 74 11.28 -9.39 -2.93
CA ALA A 74 12.57 -8.76 -2.64
C ALA A 74 12.45 -7.63 -1.60
N VAL A 75 11.39 -6.82 -1.66
CA VAL A 75 11.08 -5.82 -0.63
C VAL A 75 10.85 -6.49 0.72
N LEU A 76 10.01 -7.53 0.80
CA LEU A 76 9.78 -8.23 2.07
C LEU A 76 11.07 -8.84 2.64
N THR A 77 11.93 -9.40 1.80
CA THR A 77 13.25 -9.89 2.22
C THR A 77 14.12 -8.77 2.80
N GLN A 78 14.11 -7.58 2.17
CA GLN A 78 14.85 -6.42 2.68
C GLN A 78 14.30 -5.93 4.03
N LEU A 79 12.99 -6.04 4.27
CA LEU A 79 12.36 -5.61 5.51
C LEU A 79 12.57 -6.60 6.67
N LEU A 80 12.70 -7.90 6.36
CA LEU A 80 12.80 -8.98 7.34
C LEU A 80 13.74 -8.70 8.54
N PRO A 81 14.99 -8.22 8.36
CA PRO A 81 15.89 -7.95 9.49
C PRO A 81 15.42 -6.79 10.39
N PHE A 82 14.59 -5.88 9.88
CA PHE A 82 14.14 -4.69 10.61
C PHE A 82 12.80 -4.90 11.31
N ILE A 83 11.91 -5.72 10.75
CA ILE A 83 10.53 -5.87 11.24
C ILE A 83 10.20 -7.27 11.75
N GLY A 84 11.12 -8.23 11.57
CA GLY A 84 10.98 -9.61 12.03
C GLY A 84 9.99 -10.45 11.21
N TYR A 85 9.95 -11.74 11.53
CA TYR A 85 9.13 -12.72 10.82
C TYR A 85 7.62 -12.46 10.88
N PRO A 86 7.00 -12.11 12.02
CA PRO A 86 5.54 -12.01 12.09
C PRO A 86 4.95 -11.01 11.08
N ARG A 87 5.55 -9.82 10.96
CA ARG A 87 5.10 -8.78 10.01
C ARG A 87 5.42 -9.15 8.57
N THR A 88 6.62 -9.69 8.34
CA THR A 88 7.06 -10.13 7.01
C THR A 88 6.15 -11.25 6.47
N LEU A 89 5.79 -12.23 7.30
CA LEU A 89 4.90 -13.34 6.92
C LEU A 89 3.46 -12.88 6.65
N ASN A 90 2.96 -11.86 7.35
CA ASN A 90 1.67 -11.25 7.02
C ASN A 90 1.71 -10.57 5.63
N GLY A 91 2.80 -9.85 5.34
CA GLY A 91 3.03 -9.28 4.00
C GLY A 91 3.12 -10.35 2.91
N LEU A 92 3.83 -11.46 3.18
CA LEU A 92 3.98 -12.56 2.23
C LEU A 92 2.62 -13.21 1.93
N ARG A 93 1.81 -13.47 2.96
CA ARG A 93 0.45 -13.98 2.80
C ARG A 93 -0.40 -13.06 1.93
N ALA A 94 -0.31 -11.74 2.11
CA ALA A 94 -1.04 -10.80 1.27
C ALA A 94 -0.58 -10.84 -0.21
N ILE A 95 0.72 -11.06 -0.46
CA ILE A 95 1.24 -11.31 -1.82
C ILE A 95 0.65 -12.59 -2.39
N ASP A 96 0.68 -13.69 -1.65
CA ASP A 96 0.20 -15.00 -2.12
C ASP A 96 -1.30 -15.00 -2.45
N GLU A 97 -2.10 -14.24 -1.70
CA GLU A 97 -3.55 -14.13 -1.93
C GLU A 97 -3.90 -13.28 -3.16
N VAL A 98 -3.09 -12.28 -3.51
CA VAL A 98 -3.41 -11.29 -4.56
C VAL A 98 -2.66 -11.57 -5.85
N ALA A 99 -1.39 -11.95 -5.77
CA ALA A 99 -0.54 -12.27 -6.91
C ALA A 99 -0.57 -13.79 -7.15
N THR A 100 -1.66 -14.30 -7.70
CA THR A 100 -1.71 -15.69 -8.17
C THR A 100 -0.62 -15.92 -9.21
N SER A 101 0.10 -17.04 -9.05
CA SER A 101 1.17 -17.52 -9.93
C SER A 101 0.77 -17.58 -11.40
#